data_AF-A0A8H7UNG6-F1
#
_entry.id   AF-A0A8H7UNG6-F1
#
_cell.length_a   1.000
_cell.length_b   1.000
_cell.length_c   1.000
_cell.angle_alpha   90.00
_cell.angle_beta   90.00
_cell.angle_gamma   90.00
#
_symmetry.space_group_name_H-M   'P 1'
#
loop_
_entity.id
_entity.type
_entity.pdbx_description
1 polymer ?
#
loop_
_entity_poly.entity_id
_entity_poly.type
_entity_poly.pdbx_seq_one_letter_code
_entity_poly.pdbx_strand_id
1 'polypeptide(L)' 'MCNISREQAVCIFYCEKFNEENVSKLSKKLDNIGDLELCYEDDPKHPLLVLRLRVKAEHSKYKEYKVLSATKKKAN' A
#
# COMPACT_ATOMS: atom_id res chain seq x y z
N MET A 1 1.41 13.65 12.29
CA MET A 1 1.88 12.54 11.45
C MET A 1 0.95 12.42 10.26
N CYS A 2 1.44 12.74 9.06
CA CYS A 2 0.66 12.66 7.83
C CYS A 2 0.52 11.19 7.42
N ASN A 3 -0.50 10.50 7.92
CA ASN A 3 -0.87 9.19 7.40
C ASN A 3 -1.46 9.38 6.00
N ILE A 4 -0.68 9.05 4.98
CA ILE A 4 -1.22 8.97 3.62
C ILE A 4 -1.98 7.66 3.45
N SER A 5 -3.00 7.65 2.60
CA SER A 5 -3.74 6.43 2.26
C SER A 5 -2.93 5.54 1.31
N ARG A 6 -3.25 4.24 1.25
CA ARG A 6 -2.65 3.30 0.28
C ARG A 6 -2.74 3.84 -1.15
N GLU A 7 -3.84 4.49 -1.50
CA GLU A 7 -4.08 5.08 -2.82
C GLU A 7 -3.11 6.22 -3.14
N GLN A 8 -2.86 7.11 -2.18
CA GLN A 8 -1.86 8.16 -2.32
C GLN A 8 -0.46 7.56 -2.40
N ALA A 9 -0.17 6.54 -1.59
CA ALA A 9 1.11 5.86 -1.58
C ALA A 9 1.38 5.17 -2.93
N VAL A 10 0.37 4.56 -3.57
CA VAL A 10 0.49 4.01 -4.93
C VAL A 10 0.81 5.11 -5.93
N CYS A 11 0.12 6.26 -5.89
CA CYS A 11 0.44 7.38 -6.78
C CYS A 11 1.87 7.91 -6.57
N ILE A 12 2.32 8.04 -5.31
CA ILE A 12 3.68 8.48 -4.99
C ILE A 12 4.71 7.45 -5.49
N PHE A 13 4.44 6.16 -5.31
CA PHE A 13 5.33 5.08 -5.77
C PHE A 13 5.56 5.13 -7.28
N TYR A 14 4.51 5.39 -8.06
CA TYR A 14 4.59 5.53 -9.50
C TYR A 14 4.96 6.95 -9.96
N CYS A 15 5.23 7.87 -9.03
CA CYS A 15 5.50 9.28 -9.29
C CYS A 15 4.40 9.96 -10.15
N GLU A 16 3.16 9.51 -9.98
CA GLU A 16 1.98 9.96 -10.71
C GLU A 16 1.15 10.92 -9.85
N LYS A 17 0.38 11.80 -10.49
CA LYS A 17 -0.56 12.67 -9.77
C LYS A 17 -1.66 11.84 -9.11
N PHE A 18 -2.04 12.25 -7.89
CA PHE A 18 -3.17 11.67 -7.17
C PHE A 18 -4.49 12.08 -7.83
N ASN A 19 -5.00 11.19 -8.68
CA ASN A 19 -6.29 11.29 -9.36
C ASN A 19 -6.99 9.91 -9.29
N GLU A 20 -8.32 9.87 -9.23
CA GLU A 20 -9.10 8.63 -9.13
C GLU A 20 -8.80 7.65 -10.27
N GLU A 21 -8.59 8.14 -11.49
CA GLU A 21 -8.22 7.31 -12.64
C GLU A 21 -6.86 6.64 -12.45
N ASN A 22 -5.86 7.39 -12.00
CA ASN A 22 -4.51 6.89 -11.76
C ASN A 22 -4.50 5.92 -10.59
N VAL A 23 -5.20 6.24 -9.50
CA VAL A 23 -5.35 5.35 -8.35
C VAL A 23 -5.93 4.00 -8.81
N SER A 24 -7.00 4.01 -9.60
CA SER A 24 -7.65 2.79 -10.09
C SER A 24 -6.73 1.97 -11.01
N LYS A 25 -6.08 2.62 -11.99
CA LYS A 25 -5.14 1.97 -12.92
C LYS A 25 -3.94 1.38 -12.19
N LEU A 26 -3.31 2.16 -11.32
CA LEU A 26 -2.10 1.77 -10.60
C LEU A 26 -2.39 0.73 -9.51
N SER A 27 -3.53 0.82 -8.82
CA SER A 27 -3.94 -0.19 -7.83
C SER A 27 -4.18 -1.54 -8.49
N LYS A 28 -4.85 -1.56 -9.65
CA LYS A 28 -5.01 -2.79 -10.45
C LYS A 28 -3.67 -3.35 -10.91
N LYS A 29 -2.75 -2.48 -11.34
CA LYS A 29 -1.41 -2.89 -11.75
C LYS A 29 -0.65 -3.54 -10.58
N LEU A 30 -0.77 -2.97 -9.39
CA LEU A 30 -0.14 -3.50 -8.18
C LEU A 30 -0.74 -4.85 -7.76
N ASP A 31 -2.06 -4.98 -7.81
CA ASP A 31 -2.77 -6.24 -7.55
C ASP A 31 -2.37 -7.34 -8.54
N ASN A 32 -2.09 -6.96 -9.80
CA ASN A 32 -1.69 -7.89 -10.86
C ASN A 32 -0.27 -8.46 -10.68
N ILE A 33 0.63 -7.74 -10.00
CA ILE A 33 2.03 -8.18 -9.84
C ILE A 33 2.11 -9.40 -8.89
N GLY A 34 1.11 -9.60 -8.01
CA GLY A 34 1.01 -10.78 -7.13
C GLY A 34 2.09 -10.82 -6.04
N ASP A 35 1.74 -11.35 -4.87
CA ASP A 35 2.64 -11.53 -3.70
C ASP A 35 3.35 -10.28 -3.14
N LEU A 36 3.11 -9.10 -3.70
CA LEU A 36 3.67 -7.84 -3.23
C LEU A 36 2.63 -7.02 -2.46
N GLU A 37 3.09 -6.37 -1.40
CA GLU A 37 2.31 -5.46 -0.58
C GLU A 37 3.03 -4.11 -0.52
N LEU A 38 2.23 -3.03 -0.62
CA LEU A 38 2.75 -1.67 -0.50
C LEU A 38 2.84 -1.29 0.98
N CYS A 39 4.05 -0.99 1.46
CA CYS A 39 4.35 -0.70 2.85
C CYS A 39 5.32 0.49 2.96
N TYR A 40 5.63 0.92 4.18
CA TYR A 40 6.64 1.94 4.48
C TYR A 40 7.39 1.58 5.77
N GLU A 41 8.59 2.11 5.97
CA GLU A 41 9.37 1.86 7.20
C GLU A 41 9.17 2.98 8.22
N ASP A 42 9.82 4.12 7.96
CA ASP A 42 9.74 5.30 8.83
C ASP A 42 8.86 6.39 8.22
N ASP A 43 9.10 6.73 6.95
CA ASP A 43 8.41 7.81 6.26
C ASP A 43 7.27 7.29 5.36
N PRO A 44 6.01 7.67 5.62
CA PRO A 44 4.88 7.22 4.82
C PRO A 44 4.89 7.81 3.39
N LYS A 45 5.67 8.84 3.09
CA LYS A 45 5.84 9.38 1.72
C LYS A 45 6.87 8.60 0.91
N HIS A 46 7.54 7.62 1.50
CA HIS A 46 8.45 6.70 0.83
C HIS A 46 7.84 5.29 0.79
N PRO A 47 6.88 5.05 -0.13
CA PRO A 47 6.29 3.72 -0.31
C PRO A 47 7.32 2.72 -0.85
N LEU A 48 7.31 1.54 -0.27
CA LEU A 48 8.12 0.39 -0.62
C LEU A 48 7.21 -0.75 -1.05
N LEU A 49 7.65 -1.48 -2.08
CA LEU A 49 6.95 -2.64 -2.61
C LEU A 49 7.73 -3.88 -2.17
N VAL A 50 7.17 -4.62 -1.23
CA VAL A 50 7.83 -5.74 -0.56
C VAL A 50 6.94 -6.97 -0.60
N LEU A 51 7.54 -8.15 -0.54
CA LEU A 51 6.78 -9.39 -0.51
C LEU A 51 5.87 -9.40 0.72
N ARG A 52 4.60 -9.78 0.53
CA ARG A 52 3.61 -9.89 1.60
C ARG A 52 4.07 -10.83 2.71
N LEU A 53 4.80 -11.88 2.38
CA LEU A 53 5.45 -12.77 3.34
C LEU A 53 6.50 -12.04 4.20
N ARG A 54 7.25 -11.13 3.60
CA ARG A 54 8.30 -10.36 4.27
C ARG A 54 7.72 -9.29 5.18
N VAL A 55 6.64 -8.64 4.76
CA VAL A 55 5.85 -7.73 5.61
C VAL A 55 5.30 -8.47 6.83
N LYS A 56 4.80 -9.70 6.62
CA LYS A 56 4.34 -10.57 7.72
C LYS A 56 5.47 -11.12 8.60
N ALA A 57 6.67 -11.31 8.07
CA ALA A 57 7.81 -11.75 8.86
C ALA A 57 8.41 -10.60 9.68
N GLU A 58 8.47 -9.40 9.10
CA GLU A 58 9.12 -8.21 9.65
C GLU A 58 8.11 -7.11 9.98
N HIS A 59 7.05 -7.45 10.73
CA HIS A 59 5.99 -6.50 11.15
C HIS A 59 6.49 -5.28 11.92
N SER A 60 7.66 -5.37 12.58
CA SER A 60 8.27 -4.24 13.29
C SER A 60 8.95 -3.24 12.36
N LYS A 61 9.35 -3.69 11.17
CA LYS A 61 10.12 -2.90 10.20
C LYS A 61 9.21 -2.31 9.13
N TYR A 62 8.30 -3.12 8.60
CA TYR A 62 7.36 -2.69 7.56
C TYR A 62 5.99 -2.38 8.18
N LYS A 63 5.54 -1.14 7.97
CA LYS A 63 4.22 -0.65 8.33
C LYS A 63 3.33 -0.64 7.09
N GLU A 64 2.14 -1.21 7.23
CA GLU A 64 1.14 -1.24 6.17
C GLU A 64 0.33 0.06 6.14
N TYR A 65 0.00 0.54 4.95
CA TYR A 65 -0.93 1.66 4.81
C TYR A 65 -2.35 1.24 5.18
N LYS A 66 -3.08 2.11 5.88
CA LYS A 66 -4.51 1.90 6.11
C LYS A 66 -5.22 1.96 4.75
N VAL A 67 -5.83 0.84 4.36
CA VAL A 67 -6.76 0.81 3.23
C VAL A 67 -8.06 1.43 3.71
N LEU A 68 -8.60 2.42 2.99
CA LEU A 68 -9.92 2.98 3.27
C LEU A 68 -11.07 1.99 2.96
N SER A 69 -10.75 0.73 2.63
CA SER A 69 -11.74 -0.31 2.38
C SER A 69 -12.26 -0.88 3.70
N ALA A 70 -13.53 -0.57 3.98
CA ALA A 70 -14.39 -1.16 4.98
C ALA A 70 -14.00 -2.57 5.43
N THR A 71 -13.89 -2.72 6.75
CA THR A 71 -14.20 -3.91 7.54
C THR A 71 -14.74 -5.09 6.74
N LYS A 72 -13.85 -6.01 6.31
CA LYS A 72 -14.23 -7.42 6.23
C LYS A 72 -13.48 -8.16 7.33
N LYS A 73 -14.10 -8.15 8.51
CA LYS A 73 -13.98 -9.22 9.50
C LYS A 73 -14.03 -10.54 8.74
N LYS A 74 -12.93 -11.30 8.71
CA LYS A 74 -13.06 -12.75 8.60
C LYS A 74 -13.61 -13.23 9.93
N ALA A 75 -14.92 -13.42 9.98
CA ALA A 75 -15.53 -14.32 10.94
C ALA A 75 -15.15 -15.74 10.52
N ASN A 76 -14.50 -16.46 11.42
CA ASN A 76 -14.58 -17.91 11.51
C ASN A 76 -14.40 -18.30 12.97
#